data_AF-A0A9E4YFS3-F1
#
_entry.id   AF-A0A9E4YFS3-F1
#
_cell.length_a   1.000
_cell.length_b   1.000
_cell.length_c   1.000
_cell.angle_alpha   90.00
_cell.angle_beta   90.00
_cell.angle_gamma   90.00
#
_symmetry.space_group_name_H-M   'P 1'
#
loop_
_entity.id
_entity.type
_entity.pdbx_description
1 polymer ?
#
loop_
_entity_poly.entity_id
_entity_poly.type
_entity_poly.pdbx_seq_one_letter_code
_entity_poly.pdbx_strand_id
1 'polypeptide(L)' 'MENYICRTCGVEFTETETPPTSCPICDDPRQYVGWDGQRWTTMAELKAEGHRNDVREEEQGLTGIGMTPSFTIG' A
#
# COMPACT_ATOMS: atom_id res chain seq x y z
N MET A 1 -7.42 6.12 16.55
CA MET A 1 -6.03 6.10 16.08
C MET A 1 -5.92 4.96 15.09
N GLU A 2 -5.12 5.11 14.05
CA GLU A 2 -4.98 4.13 12.96
C GLU A 2 -3.52 4.05 12.48
N ASN A 3 -3.13 2.90 11.96
CA ASN A 3 -1.90 2.78 11.17
C ASN A 3 -2.20 3.24 9.74
N TYR A 4 -1.49 4.28 9.29
CA TYR A 4 -1.65 4.80 7.94
C TYR A 4 -0.66 4.16 6.98
N ILE A 5 -1.15 3.83 5.79
CA ILE A 5 -0.41 3.23 4.70
C ILE A 5 -0.30 4.25 3.56
N CYS A 6 0.90 4.49 3.08
CA CYS A 6 1.09 5.33 1.89
C CYS A 6 0.53 4.60 0.66
N ARG A 7 -0.46 5.18 -0.04
CA ARG A 7 -1.06 4.55 -1.23
C ARG A 7 -0.07 4.36 -2.38
N THR A 8 1.02 5.12 -2.40
CA THR A 8 2.02 5.07 -3.47
C THR A 8 3.02 3.94 -3.27
N CYS A 9 3.69 3.88 -2.12
CA CYS A 9 4.75 2.89 -1.87
C CYS A 9 4.35 1.74 -0.93
N GLY A 10 3.18 1.80 -0.30
CA GLY A 10 2.67 0.73 0.57
C GLY A 10 3.27 0.66 1.97
N VAL A 11 4.17 1.57 2.35
CA VAL A 11 4.73 1.57 3.71
C VAL A 11 3.65 1.91 4.74
N GLU A 12 3.60 1.11 5.81
CA GLU A 12 2.74 1.33 6.97
C GLU A 12 3.50 2.05 8.07
N PHE A 13 2.88 3.06 8.66
CA PHE A 13 3.41 3.81 9.81
C PHE A 13 2.73 3.39 11.11
N THR A 14 3.39 3.67 12.24
CA THR A 14 2.82 3.49 13.58
C THR A 14 1.53 4.29 13.76
N GLU A 15 0.70 3.78 14.68
CA GLU A 15 -0.61 4.32 14.99
C GLU A 15 -0.58 5.80 15.36
N THR A 16 -1.45 6.59 14.73
CA THR A 16 -1.59 8.04 14.98
C THR A 16 -3.07 8.46 14.88
N GLU A 17 -3.41 9.64 15.38
CA GLU A 17 -4.77 10.19 15.24
C GLU A 17 -5.07 10.71 13.83
N THR A 18 -4.04 11.15 13.11
CA THR A 18 -4.11 11.72 11.77
C THR A 18 -2.96 11.19 10.91
N PRO A 19 -3.11 11.13 9.57
CA PRO A 19 -2.03 10.67 8.71
C PRO A 19 -0.72 11.45 8.91
N PRO A 20 0.44 10.82 8.67
CA PRO A 20 1.72 11.53 8.67
C PRO A 20 1.72 12.71 7.70
N THR A 21 2.46 13.77 8.02
CA THR A 21 2.58 14.95 7.16
C THR A 21 3.16 14.63 5.79
N SER A 22 4.13 13.69 5.75
CA SER A 22 4.66 13.12 4.53
C SER A 22 5.16 11.69 4.76
N CYS A 23 5.33 10.97 3.66
CA CYS A 23 5.97 9.68 3.57
C CYS A 23 7.45 9.91 3.20
N PRO A 24 8.41 9.76 4.14
CA PRO A 24 9.83 9.99 3.88
C PRO A 24 10.41 9.06 2.79
N ILE A 25 9.78 7.92 2.52
CA ILE A 25 10.15 7.06 1.39
C ILE A 25 9.81 7.77 0.08
N CYS A 26 8.59 8.28 -0.05
CA CYS A 26 8.15 9.00 -1.25
C CYS A 26 8.75 10.41 -1.39
N ASP A 27 9.31 10.98 -0.32
CA ASP A 27 10.10 12.22 -0.39
C ASP A 27 11.48 12.00 -1.01
N ASP A 28 11.95 10.75 -1.13
CA ASP A 28 13.16 10.44 -1.90
C ASP A 28 12.88 10.74 -3.39
N PRO A 29 13.69 11.59 -4.05
CA PRO A 29 13.45 12.04 -5.42
C PRO A 29 13.52 10.92 -6.46
N ARG A 30 13.98 9.72 -6.08
CA ARG A 30 13.97 8.53 -6.95
C ARG A 30 12.61 7.85 -6.97
N GLN A 31 11.71 8.17 -6.03
CA GLN A 31 10.37 7.62 -6.00
C GLN A 31 9.42 8.39 -6.92
N TYR A 32 8.50 7.66 -7.55
CA TYR A 32 7.36 8.26 -8.23
C TYR A 32 6.33 8.69 -7.20
N VAL A 33 5.77 9.88 -7.36
CA VAL A 33 4.59 10.36 -6.65
C VAL A 33 3.56 10.81 -7.68
N GLY A 34 2.31 10.40 -7.51
CA GLY A 34 1.23 10.76 -8.43
C GLY A 34 0.92 12.26 -8.40
N TRP A 35 0.19 12.73 -9.41
CA TRP A 35 -0.19 14.14 -9.57
C TRP A 35 -0.97 14.71 -8.38
N ASP A 36 -1.75 13.87 -7.68
CA ASP A 36 -2.49 14.25 -6.48
C ASP A 36 -1.63 14.27 -5.20
N GLY A 37 -0.31 14.14 -5.34
CA GLY A 37 0.62 14.08 -4.23
C GLY A 37 0.56 12.76 -3.46
N GLN A 38 1.06 12.79 -2.23
CA GLN A 38 1.05 11.65 -1.32
C GLN A 38 -0.34 11.47 -0.72
N ARG A 39 -0.85 10.24 -0.79
CA ARG A 39 -2.16 9.87 -0.25
C ARG A 39 -2.02 8.72 0.74
N TRP A 40 -2.97 8.64 1.64
CA TRP A 40 -2.99 7.69 2.73
C TRP A 40 -4.18 6.74 2.59
N THR A 41 -4.04 5.58 3.19
CA THR A 41 -5.13 4.65 3.44
C THR A 41 -4.91 3.90 4.74
N THR A 42 -5.81 3.00 5.12
CA THR A 42 -5.64 2.11 6.26
C THR A 42 -5.96 0.67 5.85
N MET A 43 -5.56 -0.30 6.67
CA MET A 43 -5.94 -1.69 6.45
C MET A 43 -7.47 -1.90 6.43
N ALA A 44 -8.24 -1.08 7.15
CA ALA A 44 -9.69 -1.17 7.15
C ALA A 44 -10.29 -0.69 5.81
N GLU A 45 -9.79 0.43 5.29
CA GLU A 45 -10.18 0.96 3.98
C GLU A 45 -9.82 0.00 2.84
N LEU A 46 -8.59 -0.52 2.82
CA LEU A 46 -8.17 -1.49 1.79
C LEU A 46 -9.08 -2.72 1.76
N LYS A 47 -9.45 -3.26 2.92
CA LYS A 47 -10.41 -4.38 3.00
C LYS A 47 -11.80 -3.98 2.51
N ALA A 48 -12.27 -2.78 2.87
CA ALA A 48 -13.58 -2.27 2.42
C ALA A 48 -13.62 -2.03 0.91
N GLU A 49 -12.48 -1.64 0.31
CA GLU A 49 -12.27 -1.51 -1.14
C GLU A 49 -12.15 -2.89 -1.85
N GLY A 50 -12.12 -3.98 -1.09
CA GLY A 50 -12.11 -5.35 -1.60
C GLY A 50 -10.72 -5.93 -1.86
N HIS A 51 -9.66 -5.26 -1.41
CA HIS A 51 -8.30 -5.82 -1.48
C HIS A 51 -8.19 -7.07 -0.61
N ARG A 52 -7.63 -8.13 -1.21
CA ARG A 52 -7.38 -9.41 -0.55
C ARG A 52 -6.08 -10.03 -1.05
N ASN A 53 -5.47 -10.84 -0.19
CA ASN A 53 -4.35 -11.67 -0.59
C ASN A 53 -4.82 -12.64 -1.69
N ASP A 54 -4.00 -12.78 -2.72
CA ASP A 54 -4.18 -13.74 -3.80
C ASP A 54 -3.04 -14.75 -3.73
N VAL A 55 -3.38 -16.01 -3.50
CA VAL A 55 -2.42 -17.11 -3.43
C VAL A 55 -2.78 -18.07 -4.54
N ARG A 56 -1.85 -18.27 -5.47
CA ARG A 56 -2.10 -19.04 -6.70
C ARG A 56 -0.85 -19.80 -7.12
N GLU A 57 -1.06 -20.90 -7.85
CA GLU A 57 0.04 -21.61 -8.51
C GLU A 57 0.37 -20.89 -9.82
N GLU A 58 1.61 -20.43 -9.98
CA GLU A 58 2.08 -19.74 -11.19
C GLU A 58 2.58 -20.76 -12.22
N GLU A 59 3.28 -21.79 -11.73
CA GLU A 59 3.80 -22.93 -12.51
C GLU A 59 3.85 -24.16 -11.61
N GLN A 60 4.08 -25.34 -12.18
CA GLN A 60 4.15 -26.59 -11.43
C GLN A 60 5.17 -26.50 -10.28
N GLY A 61 4.66 -26.52 -9.04
CA GLY A 61 5.50 -26.43 -7.84
C GLY A 61 6.00 -25.02 -7.51
N LEU A 62 5.45 -23.98 -8.15
CA LEU A 62 5.73 -22.57 -7.87
C LEU A 62 4.47 -21.84 -7.39
N THR A 63 4.44 -21.48 -6.11
CA THR A 63 3.33 -20.70 -5.51
C THR A 63 3.65 -19.20 -5.53
N GLY A 64 2.79 -18.42 -6.16
CA GLY A 64 2.77 -16.97 -6.10
C GLY A 64 1.88 -16.46 -4.96
N ILE A 65 2.31 -15.34 -4.36
CA ILE A 65 1.53 -14.59 -3.37
C ILE A 65 1.50 -13.14 -3.83
N GLY A 66 0.30 -12.58 -3.96
CA GLY A 66 0.07 -11.19 -4.32
C GLY A 66 -1.18 -10.62 -3.67
N MET A 67 -1.69 -9.52 -4.21
CA MET A 67 -2.92 -8.88 -3.74
C MET A 67 -3.82 -8.51 -4.92
N THR A 68 -5.13 -8.64 -4.75
CA THR A 68 -6.13 -8.24 -5.75
C THR A 68 -7.28 -7.44 -5.11
N PRO A 69 -7.68 -6.28 -5.65
CA PRO A 69 -7.04 -5.54 -6.75
C PRO A 69 -5.58 -5.16 -6.45
N SER A 70 -4.80 -4.84 -7.49
CA SER A 70 -3.40 -4.42 -7.35
C SER A 70 -3.29 -3.14 -6.52
N PHE A 71 -2.16 -2.95 -5.85
CA PHE A 71 -1.91 -1.81 -4.96
C PHE A 71 -0.43 -1.46 -5.00
N THR A 72 -0.09 -0.18 -4.78
CA THR A 72 1.29 0.35 -4.86
C THR A 72 1.88 0.32 -6.28
N ILE A 73 3.19 0.08 -6.42
CA ILE A 73 3.98 0.15 -7.67
C ILE A 73 3.83 -1.14 -8.51
N GLY A 74 3.02 -2.12 -8.07
CA GLY A 74 2.72 -3.35 -8.81
C GLY A 74 1.69 -4.21 -8.12
#